data_AF-A0A6J6X860-F1
#
_entry.id   AF-A0A6J6X860-F1
#
_cell.length_a   1.000
_cell.length_b   1.000
_cell.length_c   1.000
_cell.angle_alpha   90.00
_cell.angle_beta   90.00
_cell.angle_gamma   90.00
#
_symmetry.space_group_name_H-M   'P 1'
#
loop_
_entity.id
_entity.type
_entity.pdbx_description
1 polymer ?
#
loop_
_entity_poly.entity_id
_entity_poly.type
_entity_poly.pdbx_seq_one_letter_code
_entity_poly.pdbx_strand_id
1 'polypeptide(L)'
;MTSTSGAITLGTESVGDIKNVNVSNCIVKDSHRGFAVRAREGGTISNVRFSNSLVHTRTFSDMWWGHGEALHVTAFSWDDPAKGTDGNIERTYEGFVRDITFENITCHTEAGILNYAARPELINGITYRNVDVHLAKESKWDSRIDLRPNGIEHVLHRKHNAFEVVNTSNLTLDHCSVIWNSSDREAYGETIFESGSIGFASHGFTESTRVS
;
A
#
# COMPACT_ATOMS: atom_id res chain seq x y z
N MET A 1 -2.79 17.17 -4.75
CA MET A 1 -1.43 17.01 -4.17
C MET A 1 -0.57 16.23 -5.16
N THR A 2 0.71 16.59 -5.33
CA THR A 2 1.67 15.97 -6.27
C THR A 2 3.01 15.76 -5.54
N SER A 3 3.66 14.61 -5.74
CA SER A 3 4.88 14.23 -5.00
C SER A 3 5.65 13.12 -5.73
N THR A 4 6.99 13.13 -5.67
CA THR A 4 7.83 12.00 -6.10
C THR A 4 7.97 10.93 -5.00
N SER A 5 7.36 11.15 -3.84
CA SER A 5 7.21 10.23 -2.71
C SER A 5 5.71 9.97 -2.46
N GLY A 6 5.21 10.02 -1.22
CA GLY A 6 3.77 9.94 -0.93
C GLY A 6 3.08 11.30 -0.93
N ALA A 7 1.76 11.32 -1.22
CA ALA A 7 0.94 12.53 -1.09
C ALA A 7 0.54 12.78 0.36
N ILE A 8 0.01 11.77 1.04
CA ILE A 8 -0.22 11.78 2.49
C ILE A 8 0.38 10.50 3.06
N THR A 9 1.36 10.64 3.94
CA THR A 9 2.08 9.51 4.55
C THR A 9 2.04 9.63 6.06
N LEU A 10 1.65 8.54 6.73
CA LEU A 10 1.83 8.34 8.17
C LEU A 10 3.03 7.42 8.38
N GLY A 11 4.00 7.85 9.19
CA GLY A 11 5.35 7.28 9.25
C GLY A 11 6.33 8.02 8.32
N THR A 12 7.49 7.50 7.95
CA THR A 12 8.07 6.19 8.29
C THR A 12 8.76 6.12 9.64
N GLU A 13 9.22 7.26 10.15
CA GLU A 13 9.92 7.37 11.44
C GLU A 13 8.89 7.38 12.57
N SER A 14 8.24 6.23 12.78
CA SER A 14 7.16 6.06 13.75
C SER A 14 7.67 5.42 15.04
N VAL A 15 8.62 6.07 15.72
CA VAL A 15 9.06 5.67 17.07
C VAL A 15 7.89 5.73 18.07
N GLY A 16 7.11 6.81 17.97
CA GLY A 16 5.89 7.01 18.75
C GLY A 16 4.63 6.58 18.00
N ASP A 17 3.56 6.33 18.76
CA ASP A 17 2.26 5.98 18.19
C ASP A 17 1.64 7.14 17.41
N ILE A 18 1.05 6.82 16.26
CA ILE A 18 0.18 7.72 15.49
C ILE A 18 -1.24 7.17 15.58
N LYS A 19 -2.15 7.91 16.21
CA LYS A 19 -3.51 7.43 16.44
C LYS A 19 -4.59 8.48 16.20
N ASN A 20 -5.78 8.02 15.85
CA ASN A 20 -6.99 8.83 15.66
C ASN A 20 -6.83 9.87 14.54
N VAL A 21 -6.48 9.39 13.34
CA VAL A 21 -6.25 10.26 12.17
C VAL A 21 -7.43 10.13 11.20
N ASN A 22 -7.97 11.26 10.77
CA ASN A 22 -8.97 11.31 9.71
C ASN A 22 -8.48 12.18 8.54
N VAL A 23 -8.45 11.58 7.36
CA VAL A 23 -8.12 12.23 6.09
C VAL A 23 -9.30 12.04 5.15
N SER A 24 -9.90 13.11 4.67
CA SER A 24 -11.09 13.03 3.84
C SER A 24 -11.17 14.16 2.81
N ASN A 25 -11.91 13.95 1.72
CA ASN A 25 -12.21 14.97 0.70
C ASN A 25 -10.94 15.49 -0.02
N CYS A 26 -10.07 14.58 -0.42
CA CYS A 26 -8.79 14.90 -1.05
C CYS A 26 -8.76 14.53 -2.54
N ILE A 27 -7.99 15.29 -3.31
CA ILE A 27 -7.59 14.94 -4.68
C ILE A 27 -6.06 14.80 -4.71
N VAL A 28 -5.59 13.57 -4.92
CA VAL A 28 -4.19 13.25 -5.19
C VAL A 28 -4.01 13.11 -6.70
N LYS A 29 -2.98 13.75 -7.25
CA LYS A 29 -2.69 13.75 -8.68
C LYS A 29 -1.18 13.68 -8.90
N ASP A 30 -0.74 12.79 -9.77
CA ASP A 30 0.67 12.67 -10.19
C ASP A 30 1.62 12.38 -9.01
N SER A 31 1.16 11.63 -8.00
CA SER A 31 1.98 11.25 -6.84
C SER A 31 2.58 9.86 -6.99
N HIS A 32 3.78 9.62 -6.45
CA HIS A 32 4.41 8.29 -6.49
C HIS A 32 3.75 7.28 -5.54
N ARG A 33 3.18 7.76 -4.44
CA ARG A 33 2.18 7.02 -3.64
C ARG A 33 1.02 7.94 -3.30
N GLY A 34 -0.19 7.40 -3.23
CA GLY A 34 -1.37 8.14 -2.80
C GLY A 34 -1.41 8.30 -1.28
N PHE A 35 -2.22 7.46 -0.64
CA PHE A 35 -2.31 7.39 0.82
C PHE A 35 -1.44 6.26 1.34
N ALA A 36 -0.48 6.60 2.19
CA ALA A 36 0.49 5.65 2.71
C ALA A 36 0.47 5.58 4.24
N VAL A 37 0.42 4.37 4.78
CA VAL A 37 0.66 4.03 6.18
C VAL A 37 1.90 3.16 6.21
N ARG A 38 3.00 3.68 6.75
CA ARG A 38 4.30 2.99 6.76
C ARG A 38 4.84 2.94 8.17
N ALA A 39 4.52 1.88 8.90
CA ALA A 39 5.01 1.72 10.27
C ALA A 39 6.41 1.11 10.27
N ARG A 40 7.36 1.78 10.91
CA ARG A 40 8.70 1.32 11.26
C ARG A 40 9.05 1.83 12.66
N GLU A 41 10.18 1.41 13.20
CA GLU A 41 10.75 1.99 14.43
C GLU A 41 9.95 1.74 15.73
N GLY A 42 9.09 0.71 15.74
CA GLY A 42 8.47 0.19 16.96
C GLY A 42 7.08 0.74 17.30
N GLY A 43 6.72 1.94 16.85
CA GLY A 43 5.43 2.55 17.15
C GLY A 43 4.25 1.91 16.41
N THR A 44 3.05 2.17 16.92
CA THR A 44 1.80 1.70 16.34
C THR A 44 1.05 2.82 15.63
N ILE A 45 0.72 2.62 14.35
CA ILE A 45 -0.22 3.47 13.62
C ILE A 45 -1.61 2.83 13.72
N SER A 46 -2.55 3.51 14.39
CA SER A 46 -3.87 2.93 14.70
C SER A 46 -5.04 3.87 14.55
N ASN A 47 -6.24 3.31 14.29
CA ASN A 47 -7.49 4.07 14.18
C ASN A 47 -7.37 5.23 13.18
N VAL A 48 -7.16 4.87 11.92
CA VAL A 48 -6.98 5.82 10.82
C VAL A 48 -8.07 5.62 9.78
N ARG A 49 -8.67 6.72 9.32
CA ARG A 49 -9.63 6.71 8.22
C ARG A 49 -9.15 7.60 7.08
N PHE A 50 -9.09 7.03 5.87
CA PHE A 50 -8.97 7.74 4.61
C PHE A 50 -10.31 7.63 3.86
N SER A 51 -10.91 8.74 3.44
CA SER A 51 -12.23 8.66 2.79
C SER A 51 -12.55 9.72 1.74
N ASN A 52 -13.57 9.43 0.92
CA ASN A 52 -14.20 10.38 -0.01
C ASN A 52 -13.17 11.11 -0.89
N SER A 53 -12.33 10.36 -1.59
CA SER A 53 -11.15 10.94 -2.26
C SER A 53 -10.92 10.35 -3.65
N LEU A 54 -10.29 11.14 -4.52
CA LEU A 54 -9.76 10.68 -5.80
C LEU A 54 -8.25 10.57 -5.70
N VAL A 55 -7.70 9.41 -6.06
CA VAL A 55 -6.27 9.12 -5.95
C VAL A 55 -5.71 8.70 -7.29
N HIS A 56 -5.02 9.60 -7.97
CA HIS A 56 -4.30 9.32 -9.21
C HIS A 56 -2.80 9.37 -8.95
N THR A 57 -2.14 8.24 -9.11
CA THR A 57 -0.69 8.07 -8.94
C THR A 57 0.02 7.81 -10.26
N ARG A 58 1.35 7.99 -10.26
CA ARG A 58 2.23 7.72 -11.41
C ARG A 58 3.53 7.11 -10.94
N THR A 59 4.19 6.32 -11.77
CA THR A 59 5.50 5.77 -11.44
C THR A 59 6.65 6.72 -11.75
N PHE A 60 7.65 6.68 -10.86
CA PHE A 60 8.96 7.28 -11.08
C PHE A 60 10.06 6.22 -11.15
N SER A 61 11.27 6.62 -11.59
CA SER A 61 12.44 5.75 -11.66
C SER A 61 12.75 5.09 -10.30
N ASP A 62 13.45 3.98 -10.32
CA ASP A 62 13.91 3.21 -9.15
C ASP A 62 14.76 3.98 -8.13
N MET A 63 15.32 5.13 -8.50
CA MET A 63 15.92 6.10 -7.58
C MET A 63 14.95 6.58 -6.49
N TRP A 64 13.65 6.60 -6.77
CA TRP A 64 12.61 6.98 -5.82
C TRP A 64 12.00 5.74 -5.19
N TRP A 65 11.85 5.74 -3.87
CA TRP A 65 11.18 4.63 -3.20
C TRP A 65 9.71 4.61 -3.60
N GLY A 66 9.20 3.46 -4.04
CA GLY A 66 7.81 3.24 -4.48
C GLY A 66 7.71 2.82 -5.94
N HIS A 67 6.50 2.57 -6.40
CA HIS A 67 6.21 2.35 -7.83
C HIS A 67 4.82 2.85 -8.26
N GLY A 68 4.24 3.86 -7.62
CA GLY A 68 2.94 4.38 -8.05
C GLY A 68 1.75 3.79 -7.32
N GLU A 69 1.92 3.21 -6.12
CA GLU A 69 0.83 2.58 -5.37
C GLU A 69 -0.22 3.61 -4.92
N ALA A 70 -1.49 3.38 -5.22
CA ALA A 70 -2.56 4.33 -4.84
C ALA A 70 -2.80 4.34 -3.33
N LEU A 71 -2.96 3.15 -2.74
CA LEU A 71 -3.11 2.97 -1.29
C LEU A 71 -2.05 1.97 -0.84
N HIS A 72 -1.32 2.31 0.23
CA HIS A 72 -0.09 1.62 0.57
C HIS A 72 0.04 1.45 2.10
N VAL A 73 -0.07 0.22 2.58
CA VAL A 73 0.08 -0.13 3.99
C VAL A 73 1.27 -1.08 4.14
N THR A 74 2.30 -0.68 4.87
CA THR A 74 3.44 -1.57 5.17
C THR A 74 3.90 -1.49 6.61
N ALA A 75 4.34 -2.63 7.14
CA ALA A 75 4.84 -2.75 8.50
C ALA A 75 6.07 -3.68 8.58
N PHE A 76 7.20 -3.11 8.98
CA PHE A 76 8.50 -3.79 9.07
C PHE A 76 9.37 -3.11 10.15
N SER A 77 10.57 -3.61 10.40
CA SER A 77 11.67 -2.80 10.93
C SER A 77 12.34 -2.01 9.80
N TRP A 78 13.05 -0.93 10.13
CA TRP A 78 13.82 -0.17 9.13
C TRP A 78 15.09 -0.93 8.75
N ASP A 79 15.84 -1.36 9.76
CA ASP A 79 17.05 -2.17 9.65
C ASP A 79 16.76 -3.63 9.97
N ASP A 80 17.69 -4.52 9.60
CA ASP A 80 17.56 -5.95 9.92
C ASP A 80 17.79 -6.14 11.42
N PRO A 81 16.78 -6.57 12.20
CA PRO A 81 16.93 -6.71 13.64
C PRO A 81 18.05 -7.69 14.03
N ALA A 82 18.40 -8.63 13.15
CA ALA A 82 19.49 -9.57 13.36
C ALA A 82 20.89 -9.00 13.07
N LYS A 83 21.00 -7.91 12.28
CA LYS A 83 22.28 -7.28 11.92
C LYS A 83 22.59 -6.03 12.74
N GLY A 84 21.61 -5.51 13.48
CA GLY A 84 21.76 -4.26 14.23
C GLY A 84 21.59 -3.02 13.34
N THR A 85 22.10 -1.88 13.79
CA THR A 85 21.86 -0.56 13.18
C THR A 85 23.08 0.35 13.29
N ASP A 86 23.07 1.51 12.64
CA ASP A 86 24.11 2.54 12.64
C ASP A 86 24.16 3.42 13.91
N GLY A 87 23.47 2.98 14.97
CA GLY A 87 23.40 3.65 16.28
C GLY A 87 21.99 4.13 16.65
N ASN A 88 21.04 4.11 15.72
CA ASN A 88 19.62 4.36 15.99
C ASN A 88 18.89 3.04 16.29
N ILE A 89 18.86 2.64 17.55
CA ILE A 89 18.35 1.31 17.96
C ILE A 89 16.88 1.10 17.55
N GLU A 90 16.11 2.18 17.50
CA GLU A 90 14.70 2.17 17.13
C GLU A 90 14.51 1.60 15.71
N ARG A 91 15.47 1.78 14.79
CA ARG A 91 15.41 1.21 13.44
C ARG A 91 15.33 -0.32 13.41
N THR A 92 15.75 -0.99 14.47
CA THR A 92 15.64 -2.46 14.60
C THR A 92 14.26 -2.92 15.07
N TYR A 93 13.40 -2.01 15.51
CA TYR A 93 12.06 -2.35 16.00
C TYR A 93 11.04 -2.37 14.86
N GLU A 94 10.22 -3.42 14.85
CA GLU A 94 9.10 -3.54 13.92
C GLU A 94 7.97 -2.60 14.31
N GLY A 95 7.47 -1.80 13.37
CA GLY A 95 6.26 -1.01 13.56
C GLY A 95 4.99 -1.83 13.40
N PHE A 96 3.89 -1.35 13.98
CA PHE A 96 2.59 -2.02 13.92
C PHE A 96 1.53 -1.14 13.26
N VAL A 97 0.61 -1.76 12.51
CA VAL A 97 -0.54 -1.08 11.90
C VAL A 97 -1.84 -1.74 12.35
N ARG A 98 -2.78 -0.95 12.87
CA ARG A 98 -4.06 -1.43 13.41
C ARG A 98 -5.23 -0.61 12.91
N ASP A 99 -6.35 -1.24 12.59
CA ASP A 99 -7.63 -0.56 12.41
C ASP A 99 -7.57 0.62 11.42
N ILE A 100 -7.22 0.31 10.16
CA ILE A 100 -7.15 1.28 9.07
C ILE A 100 -8.35 1.08 8.14
N THR A 101 -9.06 2.16 7.85
CA THR A 101 -10.19 2.14 6.92
C THR A 101 -9.92 3.06 5.72
N PHE A 102 -10.05 2.50 4.51
CA PHE A 102 -10.11 3.23 3.25
C PHE A 102 -11.53 3.14 2.72
N GLU A 103 -12.24 4.27 2.56
CA GLU A 103 -13.68 4.26 2.28
C GLU A 103 -14.10 5.28 1.21
N ASN A 104 -14.87 4.85 0.20
CA ASN A 104 -15.35 5.72 -0.89
C ASN A 104 -14.18 6.40 -1.63
N ILE A 105 -13.30 5.60 -2.23
CA ILE A 105 -12.10 6.09 -2.92
C ILE A 105 -12.05 5.52 -4.34
N THR A 106 -11.83 6.39 -5.31
CA THR A 106 -11.49 5.98 -6.68
C THR A 106 -10.00 6.14 -6.90
N CYS A 107 -9.35 5.08 -7.34
CA CYS A 107 -7.91 4.99 -7.56
C CYS A 107 -7.60 4.83 -9.06
N HIS A 108 -6.65 5.60 -9.57
CA HIS A 108 -6.00 5.40 -10.87
C HIS A 108 -4.51 5.18 -10.63
N THR A 109 -4.00 4.00 -10.97
CA THR A 109 -2.64 3.58 -10.61
C THR A 109 -2.11 2.54 -11.58
N GLU A 110 -0.79 2.52 -11.78
CA GLU A 110 -0.13 1.42 -12.50
C GLU A 110 0.41 0.30 -11.60
N ALA A 111 0.36 0.45 -10.26
CA ALA A 111 0.95 -0.49 -9.30
C ALA A 111 -0.04 -1.14 -8.31
N GLY A 112 -1.29 -0.68 -8.29
CA GLY A 112 -2.36 -1.26 -7.46
C GLY A 112 -2.37 -0.79 -6.01
N ILE A 113 -2.94 -1.63 -5.14
CA ILE A 113 -3.11 -1.44 -3.69
C ILE A 113 -2.15 -2.39 -2.96
N LEU A 114 -1.29 -1.86 -2.10
CA LEU A 114 -0.27 -2.64 -1.40
C LEU A 114 -0.58 -2.81 0.10
N ASN A 115 -0.64 -4.04 0.57
CA ASN A 115 -0.59 -4.44 1.98
C ASN A 115 0.52 -5.45 2.15
N TYR A 116 1.59 -5.07 2.85
CA TYR A 116 2.75 -5.94 2.98
C TYR A 116 3.42 -5.78 4.35
N ALA A 117 3.53 -6.89 5.07
CA ALA A 117 4.26 -6.95 6.33
C ALA A 117 5.36 -8.01 6.34
N ALA A 118 6.31 -7.86 7.27
CA ALA A 118 7.32 -8.90 7.51
C ALA A 118 6.69 -10.21 8.01
N ARG A 119 5.60 -10.13 8.80
CA ARG A 119 4.86 -11.25 9.40
C ARG A 119 3.42 -10.85 9.76
N PRO A 120 2.47 -11.81 9.79
CA PRO A 120 1.03 -11.53 9.83
C PRO A 120 0.54 -10.70 11.01
N GLU A 121 1.28 -10.65 12.13
CA GLU A 121 0.85 -9.88 13.31
C GLU A 121 1.14 -8.38 13.19
N LEU A 122 1.95 -7.94 12.23
CA LEU A 122 2.36 -6.54 12.14
C LEU A 122 1.29 -5.64 11.52
N ILE A 123 0.45 -6.16 10.63
CA ILE A 123 -0.73 -5.46 10.11
C ILE A 123 -1.97 -6.23 10.53
N ASN A 124 -2.90 -5.56 11.22
CA ASN A 124 -4.16 -6.18 11.65
C ASN A 124 -5.34 -5.22 11.47
N GLY A 125 -6.45 -5.67 10.88
CA GLY A 125 -7.68 -4.90 10.82
C GLY A 125 -7.62 -3.81 9.76
N ILE A 126 -7.54 -4.21 8.49
CA ILE A 126 -7.60 -3.28 7.35
C ILE A 126 -8.94 -3.47 6.65
N THR A 127 -9.66 -2.38 6.42
CA THR A 127 -10.91 -2.41 5.65
C THR A 127 -10.80 -1.49 4.45
N TYR A 128 -10.99 -2.04 3.26
CA TYR A 128 -11.28 -1.28 2.05
C TYR A 128 -12.78 -1.38 1.79
N ARG A 129 -13.49 -0.25 1.81
CA ARG A 129 -14.93 -0.20 1.57
C ARG A 129 -15.26 0.72 0.41
N ASN A 130 -15.99 0.23 -0.59
CA ASN A 130 -16.39 1.03 -1.75
C ASN A 130 -15.17 1.72 -2.39
N VAL A 131 -14.19 0.90 -2.78
CA VAL A 131 -12.94 1.34 -3.41
C VAL A 131 -12.88 0.82 -4.83
N ASP A 132 -12.79 1.73 -5.79
CA ASP A 132 -12.65 1.42 -7.22
C ASP A 132 -11.20 1.58 -7.64
N VAL A 133 -10.60 0.54 -8.23
CA VAL A 133 -9.19 0.54 -8.64
C VAL A 133 -9.10 0.39 -10.14
N HIS A 134 -8.79 1.50 -10.82
CA HIS A 134 -8.49 1.53 -12.25
C HIS A 134 -7.00 1.31 -12.47
N LEU A 135 -6.65 0.22 -13.15
CA LEU A 135 -5.27 -0.12 -13.49
C LEU A 135 -5.00 0.08 -14.99
N ALA A 136 -3.93 0.83 -15.26
CA ALA A 136 -3.39 1.04 -16.60
C ALA A 136 -1.87 1.22 -16.51
N LYS A 137 -1.15 0.63 -17.46
CA LYS A 137 0.31 0.74 -17.56
C LYS A 137 0.67 2.00 -18.33
N GLU A 138 0.98 3.06 -17.59
CA GLU A 138 1.22 4.38 -18.18
C GLU A 138 2.70 4.77 -18.28
N SER A 139 3.56 4.16 -17.46
CA SER A 139 5.00 4.47 -17.48
C SER A 139 5.82 3.47 -18.30
N LYS A 140 7.02 3.91 -18.67
CA LYS A 140 8.05 3.09 -19.31
C LYS A 140 8.83 2.17 -18.36
N TRP A 141 8.54 2.22 -17.05
CA TRP A 141 9.35 1.55 -16.03
C TRP A 141 8.86 0.13 -15.79
N ASP A 142 9.76 -0.83 -15.61
CA ASP A 142 9.37 -2.20 -15.25
C ASP A 142 8.75 -2.26 -13.86
N SER A 143 7.73 -3.12 -13.71
CA SER A 143 7.01 -3.33 -12.45
C SER A 143 7.95 -3.73 -11.30
N ARG A 144 7.75 -3.13 -10.13
CA ARG A 144 8.46 -3.52 -8.90
C ARG A 144 7.62 -3.22 -7.66
N ILE A 145 7.72 -4.05 -6.64
CA ILE A 145 7.18 -3.74 -5.31
C ILE A 145 8.33 -3.23 -4.46
N ASP A 146 8.26 -1.97 -4.06
CA ASP A 146 9.32 -1.32 -3.31
C ASP A 146 9.00 -1.29 -1.80
N LEU A 147 9.68 -2.15 -1.06
CA LEU A 147 9.48 -2.33 0.37
C LEU A 147 10.44 -1.46 1.21
N ARG A 148 11.24 -0.59 0.58
CA ARG A 148 12.23 0.24 1.28
C ARG A 148 11.57 1.31 2.15
N PRO A 149 12.15 1.64 3.31
CA PRO A 149 13.26 0.93 3.94
C PRO A 149 12.76 -0.35 4.65
N ASN A 150 13.57 -1.39 4.58
CA ASN A 150 13.50 -2.58 5.43
C ASN A 150 14.85 -3.29 5.33
N GLY A 151 15.27 -4.03 6.34
CA GLY A 151 16.60 -4.66 6.35
C GLY A 151 16.73 -6.01 5.65
N ILE A 152 15.65 -6.55 5.08
CA ILE A 152 15.57 -7.96 4.66
C ILE A 152 15.47 -8.08 3.15
N GLU A 153 14.42 -7.54 2.54
CA GLU A 153 14.09 -7.67 1.13
C GLU A 153 13.59 -6.32 0.60
N HIS A 154 14.44 -5.61 -0.13
CA HIS A 154 14.18 -4.21 -0.48
C HIS A 154 13.17 -4.06 -1.64
N VAL A 155 13.31 -4.86 -2.69
CA VAL A 155 12.57 -4.66 -3.95
C VAL A 155 12.26 -6.00 -4.59
N LEU A 156 10.98 -6.27 -4.83
CA LEU A 156 10.54 -7.46 -5.56
C LEU A 156 10.29 -7.12 -7.03
N HIS A 157 10.92 -7.86 -7.94
CA HIS A 157 10.76 -7.70 -9.38
C HIS A 157 9.73 -8.70 -9.93
N ARG A 158 8.47 -8.29 -9.96
CA ARG A 158 7.36 -9.04 -10.57
C ARG A 158 6.24 -8.11 -11.02
N LYS A 159 5.30 -8.64 -11.80
CA LYS A 159 4.08 -7.92 -12.21
C LYS A 159 3.28 -7.49 -10.97
N HIS A 160 2.66 -6.31 -11.05
CA HIS A 160 1.73 -5.86 -10.03
C HIS A 160 0.44 -6.66 -10.04
N ASN A 161 -0.10 -6.92 -8.86
CA ASN A 161 -1.47 -7.37 -8.66
C ASN A 161 -2.34 -6.15 -8.34
N ALA A 162 -3.66 -6.22 -8.55
CA ALA A 162 -4.53 -5.08 -8.22
C ALA A 162 -4.61 -4.86 -6.70
N PHE A 163 -4.75 -5.95 -5.94
CA PHE A 163 -4.56 -5.98 -4.50
C PHE A 163 -3.44 -6.96 -4.14
N GLU A 164 -2.41 -6.44 -3.48
CA GLU A 164 -1.34 -7.21 -2.89
C GLU A 164 -1.61 -7.33 -1.38
N VAL A 165 -1.78 -8.55 -0.87
CA VAL A 165 -2.10 -8.82 0.53
C VAL A 165 -1.13 -9.86 1.09
N VAL A 166 -0.02 -9.40 1.64
CA VAL A 166 1.04 -10.26 2.17
C VAL A 166 1.18 -10.07 3.66
N ASN A 167 1.13 -11.18 4.40
CA ASN A 167 1.31 -11.20 5.85
C ASN A 167 0.44 -10.16 6.57
N THR A 168 -0.86 -10.18 6.28
CA THR A 168 -1.81 -9.24 6.88
C THR A 168 -2.91 -10.00 7.60
N SER A 169 -3.22 -9.63 8.84
CA SER A 169 -4.32 -10.24 9.59
C SER A 169 -5.61 -9.41 9.45
N ASN A 170 -6.75 -10.07 9.30
CA ASN A 170 -8.08 -9.46 9.29
C ASN A 170 -8.22 -8.31 8.27
N LEU A 171 -7.83 -8.56 7.02
CA LEU A 171 -8.09 -7.63 5.92
C LEU A 171 -9.43 -7.94 5.27
N THR A 172 -10.28 -6.93 5.10
CA THR A 172 -11.58 -7.06 4.43
C THR A 172 -11.66 -6.14 3.21
N LEU A 173 -12.08 -6.70 2.08
CA LEU A 173 -12.56 -5.95 0.92
C LEU A 173 -14.09 -5.97 0.91
N ASP A 174 -14.71 -4.80 0.96
CA ASP A 174 -16.16 -4.63 1.08
C ASP A 174 -16.67 -3.73 -0.05
N HIS A 175 -17.32 -4.32 -1.06
CA HIS A 175 -17.78 -3.63 -2.27
C HIS A 175 -16.65 -2.90 -3.03
N CYS A 176 -15.48 -3.52 -3.14
CA CYS A 176 -14.39 -3.00 -3.98
C CYS A 176 -14.54 -3.46 -5.44
N SER A 177 -14.02 -2.68 -6.37
CA SER A 177 -13.95 -3.05 -7.78
C SER A 177 -12.55 -2.90 -8.35
N VAL A 178 -12.18 -3.77 -9.28
CA VAL A 178 -10.98 -3.65 -10.10
C VAL A 178 -11.40 -3.50 -11.56
N ILE A 179 -10.86 -2.46 -12.21
CA ILE A 179 -11.09 -2.15 -13.61
C ILE A 179 -9.74 -2.13 -14.32
N TRP A 180 -9.46 -3.16 -15.11
CA TRP A 180 -8.26 -3.24 -15.93
C TRP A 180 -8.44 -2.49 -17.25
N ASN A 181 -7.39 -1.82 -17.72
CA ASN A 181 -7.29 -1.41 -19.10
C ASN A 181 -7.02 -2.66 -19.98
N SER A 182 -7.85 -2.86 -21.00
CA SER A 182 -7.74 -4.02 -21.88
C SER A 182 -6.41 -4.08 -22.64
N SER A 183 -5.82 -2.92 -22.93
CA SER A 183 -4.64 -2.81 -23.80
C SER A 183 -3.35 -3.24 -23.12
N ASP A 184 -3.32 -3.26 -21.78
CA ASP A 184 -2.13 -3.54 -20.99
C ASP A 184 -2.36 -4.62 -19.91
N ARG A 185 -3.51 -5.32 -19.94
CA ARG A 185 -3.84 -6.37 -18.97
C ARG A 185 -2.74 -7.42 -18.82
N GLU A 186 -2.02 -7.73 -19.90
CA GLU A 186 -0.91 -8.70 -19.89
C GLU A 186 0.30 -8.24 -19.06
N ALA A 187 0.44 -6.94 -18.76
CA ALA A 187 1.49 -6.39 -17.90
C ALA A 187 1.24 -6.68 -16.41
N TYR A 188 0.02 -7.09 -16.05
CA TYR A 188 -0.41 -7.31 -14.68
C TYR A 188 -0.51 -8.79 -14.31
N GLY A 189 -0.44 -9.06 -13.00
CA GLY A 189 -0.68 -10.36 -12.41
C GLY A 189 -2.16 -10.61 -12.14
N GLU A 190 -2.44 -10.99 -10.90
CA GLU A 190 -3.74 -11.34 -10.37
C GLU A 190 -4.51 -10.12 -9.87
N THR A 191 -5.81 -10.28 -9.73
CA THR A 191 -6.70 -9.26 -9.17
C THR A 191 -6.52 -9.14 -7.66
N ILE A 192 -6.37 -10.27 -6.98
CA ILE A 192 -6.05 -10.32 -5.56
C ILE A 192 -4.98 -11.39 -5.40
N PHE A 193 -3.79 -10.98 -4.95
CA PHE A 193 -2.74 -11.89 -4.52
C PHE A 193 -2.70 -11.88 -2.99
N GLU A 194 -2.95 -13.05 -2.38
CA GLU A 194 -2.87 -13.24 -0.94
C GLU A 194 -1.80 -14.28 -0.60
N SER A 195 -0.94 -13.97 0.36
CA SER A 195 0.04 -14.92 0.90
C SER A 195 0.36 -14.65 2.37
N GLY A 196 0.34 -15.70 3.19
CA GLY A 196 0.70 -15.62 4.61
C GLY A 196 -0.25 -14.78 5.46
N SER A 197 -1.43 -14.44 4.96
CA SER A 197 -2.44 -13.63 5.64
C SER A 197 -3.45 -14.50 6.38
N ILE A 198 -4.05 -13.94 7.44
CA ILE A 198 -4.99 -14.66 8.30
C ILE A 198 -6.30 -13.88 8.32
N GLY A 199 -7.44 -14.54 8.05
CA GLY A 199 -8.74 -13.88 8.11
C GLY A 199 -8.97 -12.85 7.00
N PHE A 200 -8.38 -13.05 5.82
CA PHE A 200 -8.75 -12.29 4.63
C PHE A 200 -10.20 -12.58 4.23
N ALA A 201 -10.98 -11.55 3.95
CA ALA A 201 -12.36 -11.65 3.50
C ALA A 201 -12.66 -10.68 2.36
N SER A 202 -13.56 -11.07 1.47
CA SER A 202 -14.02 -10.25 0.36
C SER A 202 -15.53 -10.41 0.17
N HIS A 203 -16.24 -9.30 0.08
CA HIS A 203 -17.69 -9.23 -0.08
C HIS A 203 -18.05 -8.20 -1.13
N GLY A 204 -18.96 -8.55 -2.06
CA GLY A 204 -19.40 -7.63 -3.13
C GLY A 204 -18.28 -7.18 -4.08
N PHE A 205 -17.17 -7.91 -4.13
CA PHE A 205 -16.03 -7.57 -4.98
C PHE A 205 -16.34 -7.82 -6.46
N THR A 206 -15.91 -6.92 -7.33
CA THR A 206 -16.09 -7.06 -8.78
C THR A 206 -14.79 -6.84 -9.54
N GLU A 207 -14.63 -7.56 -10.65
CA GLU A 207 -13.53 -7.40 -11.59
C GLU A 207 -14.11 -7.16 -12.98
N SER A 208 -13.55 -6.20 -13.71
CA SER A 208 -13.89 -5.95 -15.11
C SER A 208 -12.68 -5.48 -15.90
N THR A 209 -12.77 -5.62 -17.21
CA THR A 209 -11.78 -5.09 -18.15
C THR A 209 -12.50 -4.16 -19.12
N ARG A 210 -11.93 -2.97 -19.38
CA ARG A 210 -12.52 -1.96 -20.26
C ARG A 210 -11.50 -1.43 -21.24
N VAL A 211 -11.97 -1.06 -22.44
CA VAL A 211 -11.19 -0.26 -23.39
C VAL A 211 -11.20 1.17 -22.87
N SER A 212 -10.01 1.76 -22.71
CA SER A 212 -9.83 3.17 -22.32
C SER A 212 -10.38 4.15 -23.35
#